data_AF-A0A2Z4LP58-F1
#
_entry.id   AF-A0A2Z4LP58-F1
#
_cell.length_a   1.000
_cell.length_b   1.000
_cell.length_c   1.000
_cell.angle_alpha   90.00
_cell.angle_beta   90.00
_cell.angle_gamma   90.00
#
_symmetry.space_group_name_H-M   'P 1'
#
loop_
_entity.id
_entity.type
_entity.pdbx_description
1 polymer ?
#
loop_
_entity_poly.entity_id
_entity_poly.type
_entity_poly.pdbx_seq_one_letter_code
_entity_poly.pdbx_strand_id
1 'polypeptide(L)'
;MKKLFSLLLIISIIAISNCTSIPENNDPILGIWAIGTSTIDSKTAVENTTREEWIFNDVYLGRYQRYSNSKITFYTDFRWSEDDGVYTIIYSDTEINDVTVNLQETNDPEILALDNGVVYAVRE
;
A
#
# COMPACT_ATOMS: atom_id res chain seq x y z
N MET A 1 -42.46 -38.91 5.72
CA MET A 1 -41.42 -38.73 4.67
C MET A 1 -41.19 -37.28 4.26
N LYS A 2 -42.21 -36.43 4.04
CA LYS A 2 -42.04 -35.01 3.63
C LYS A 2 -41.15 -34.17 4.56
N LYS A 3 -41.16 -34.43 5.88
CA LYS A 3 -40.33 -33.71 6.85
C LYS A 3 -38.83 -34.07 6.79
N LEU A 4 -38.50 -35.30 6.39
CA LEU A 4 -37.11 -35.75 6.21
C LEU A 4 -36.48 -35.12 4.96
N PHE A 5 -37.25 -35.02 3.87
CA PHE A 5 -36.81 -34.33 2.66
C PHE A 5 -36.57 -32.83 2.90
N SER A 6 -37.42 -32.19 3.70
CA SER A 6 -37.22 -30.77 4.09
C SER A 6 -35.94 -30.57 4.90
N LEU A 7 -35.65 -31.47 5.86
CA LEU A 7 -34.42 -31.41 6.65
C LEU A 7 -33.16 -31.60 5.79
N LEU A 8 -33.17 -32.60 4.90
CA LEU A 8 -32.07 -32.83 3.95
C LEU A 8 -31.86 -31.65 3.00
N LEU A 9 -32.94 -30.98 2.58
CA LEU A 9 -32.86 -29.79 1.75
C LEU A 9 -32.14 -28.65 2.48
N ILE A 10 -32.49 -28.40 3.75
CA ILE A 10 -31.85 -27.36 4.57
C ILE A 10 -30.37 -27.67 4.80
N ILE A 11 -30.03 -28.92 5.12
CA ILE A 11 -28.63 -29.34 5.30
C ILE A 11 -27.84 -29.18 4.02
N SER A 12 -28.43 -29.51 2.86
CA SER A 12 -27.80 -29.33 1.55
C SER A 12 -27.52 -27.86 1.25
N ILE A 13 -28.48 -26.96 1.53
CA ILE A 13 -28.31 -25.51 1.35
C ILE A 13 -27.17 -24.98 2.23
N ILE A 14 -27.09 -25.41 3.48
CA ILE A 14 -26.01 -25.00 4.40
C ILE A 14 -24.66 -25.57 3.95
N ALA A 15 -24.61 -26.82 3.45
CA ALA A 15 -23.38 -27.45 3.01
C ALA A 15 -22.79 -26.84 1.72
N ILE A 16 -23.63 -26.30 0.82
CA ILE A 16 -23.18 -25.56 -0.37
C ILE A 16 -22.93 -24.07 -0.09
N SER A 17 -23.29 -23.57 1.10
CA SER A 17 -22.96 -22.23 1.57
C SER A 17 -21.48 -22.14 1.92
N ASN A 18 -20.62 -22.32 0.92
CA ASN A 18 -19.20 -22.11 1.04
C ASN A 18 -18.95 -20.61 1.10
N CYS A 19 -18.92 -20.05 2.31
CA CYS A 19 -18.15 -18.83 2.55
C CYS A 19 -16.69 -19.21 2.30
N THR A 20 -16.18 -18.91 1.10
CA THR A 20 -14.76 -19.10 0.80
C THR A 20 -13.97 -18.18 1.72
N SER A 21 -12.98 -18.69 2.44
CA SER A 21 -12.04 -17.84 3.17
C SER A 21 -11.40 -16.87 2.18
N ILE A 22 -11.35 -15.60 2.52
CA ILE A 22 -10.59 -14.62 1.74
C ILE A 22 -9.12 -15.05 1.84
N PRO A 23 -8.43 -15.31 0.71
CA PRO A 23 -7.02 -15.64 0.75
C PRO A 23 -6.26 -14.46 1.37
N GLU A 24 -5.41 -14.75 2.35
CA GLU A 24 -4.56 -13.76 2.98
C GLU A 24 -3.49 -13.30 1.97
N ASN A 25 -3.33 -11.98 1.84
CA ASN A 25 -2.27 -11.39 1.05
C ASN A 25 -1.13 -11.05 2.00
N ASN A 26 -0.01 -11.75 1.84
CA ASN A 26 1.20 -11.59 2.65
C ASN A 26 2.36 -11.02 1.80
N ASP A 27 2.05 -10.17 0.83
CA ASP A 27 3.05 -9.54 -0.04
C ASP A 27 4.08 -8.74 0.79
N PRO A 28 5.38 -8.86 0.50
CA PRO A 28 6.42 -8.14 1.25
C PRO A 28 6.35 -6.61 1.09
N ILE A 29 5.61 -6.05 0.13
CA ILE A 29 5.41 -4.60 0.02
C ILE A 29 4.53 -4.03 1.14
N LEU A 30 3.75 -4.86 1.82
CA LEU A 30 2.80 -4.42 2.84
C LEU A 30 3.50 -3.63 3.97
N GLY A 31 2.80 -2.63 4.50
CA GLY A 31 3.32 -1.75 5.55
C GLY A 31 3.59 -0.32 5.08
N ILE A 32 4.45 0.37 5.83
CA ILE A 32 4.72 1.81 5.65
C ILE A 32 6.11 2.00 5.05
N TRP A 33 6.16 2.83 4.03
CA TRP A 33 7.36 3.28 3.37
C TRP A 33 7.42 4.79 3.43
N ALA A 34 8.61 5.36 3.64
CA ALA A 34 8.76 6.79 3.77
C ALA A 34 10.04 7.32 3.13
N ILE A 35 10.00 8.60 2.76
CA ILE A 35 11.19 9.39 2.40
C ILE A 35 11.04 10.80 2.97
N GLY A 36 12.13 11.38 3.46
CA GLY A 36 12.11 12.70 4.09
C GLY A 36 13.29 13.56 3.66
N THR A 37 13.08 14.87 3.61
CA THR A 37 14.12 15.87 3.36
C THR A 37 13.96 17.07 4.28
N SER A 38 15.08 17.58 4.80
CA SER A 38 15.13 18.86 5.54
C SER A 38 15.80 19.94 4.70
N THR A 39 15.25 21.14 4.73
CA THR A 39 15.86 22.34 4.13
C THR A 39 15.88 23.48 5.16
N ILE A 40 16.95 24.27 5.15
CA ILE A 40 17.09 25.43 6.04
C ILE A 40 16.78 26.68 5.21
N ASP A 41 15.78 27.46 5.62
CA ASP A 41 15.52 28.76 5.00
C ASP A 41 16.58 29.77 5.46
N SER A 42 17.47 30.13 4.54
CA SER A 42 18.56 31.09 4.75
C SER A 42 18.13 32.49 5.23
N LYS A 43 16.86 32.88 5.05
CA LYS A 43 16.36 34.21 5.46
C LYS A 43 15.72 34.21 6.85
N THR A 44 15.13 33.10 7.27
CA THR A 44 14.36 33.01 8.52
C THR A 44 14.99 32.08 9.55
N ALA A 45 16.02 31.31 9.16
CA ALA A 45 16.63 30.24 9.95
C ALA A 45 15.61 29.18 10.43
N VAL A 46 14.46 29.06 9.76
CA VAL A 46 13.45 28.04 10.04
C VAL A 46 13.81 26.78 9.25
N GLU A 47 13.88 25.65 9.94
CA GLU A 47 13.98 24.33 9.32
C GLU A 47 12.61 23.94 8.76
N ASN A 48 12.56 23.67 7.46
CA ASN A 48 11.39 23.12 6.80
C ASN A 48 11.67 21.66 6.49
N THR A 49 10.84 20.80 7.06
CA THR A 49 10.87 19.35 6.81
C THR A 49 9.73 18.98 5.89
N THR A 50 10.03 18.16 4.88
CA THR A 50 9.03 17.49 4.06
C THR A 50 9.23 16.00 4.18
N ARG A 51 8.12 15.27 4.28
CA ARG A 51 8.13 13.81 4.36
C ARG A 51 6.97 13.24 3.56
N GLU A 52 7.22 12.17 2.86
CA GLU A 52 6.22 11.44 2.09
C GLU A 52 6.12 10.02 2.63
N GLU A 53 4.90 9.48 2.69
CA GLU A 53 4.59 8.12 3.14
C GLU A 53 3.74 7.40 2.10
N TRP A 54 3.99 6.10 1.96
CA TRP A 54 3.17 5.14 1.23
C TRP A 54 2.78 4.00 2.17
N ILE A 55 1.48 3.82 2.36
CA ILE A 55 0.91 2.83 3.27
C ILE A 55 0.20 1.77 2.42
N PHE A 56 0.80 0.59 2.27
CA PHE A 56 0.25 -0.52 1.49
C PHE A 56 -0.57 -1.45 2.39
N ASN A 57 -1.78 -1.82 1.93
CA ASN A 57 -2.63 -2.80 2.58
C ASN A 57 -2.82 -4.07 1.76
N ASP A 58 -3.38 -5.09 2.40
CA ASP A 58 -3.57 -6.46 1.89
C ASP A 58 -4.63 -6.59 0.79
N VAL A 59 -5.39 -5.52 0.48
CA VAL A 59 -6.47 -5.53 -0.51
C VAL A 59 -6.12 -4.77 -1.79
N TYR A 60 -4.84 -4.67 -2.14
CA TYR A 60 -4.35 -3.99 -3.36
C TYR A 60 -4.68 -2.49 -3.39
N LEU A 61 -4.88 -1.91 -2.21
CA LEU A 61 -5.07 -0.49 -1.99
C LEU A 61 -3.98 0.05 -1.08
N GLY A 62 -3.85 1.37 -1.07
CA GLY A 62 -2.97 2.04 -0.15
C GLY A 62 -3.26 3.52 -0.07
N ARG A 63 -2.49 4.21 0.76
CA ARG A 63 -2.59 5.65 0.96
C ARG A 63 -1.22 6.30 0.87
N TYR A 64 -1.15 7.35 0.07
CA TYR A 64 -0.02 8.26 0.03
C TYR A 64 -0.31 9.50 0.88
N GLN A 65 0.68 9.97 1.63
CA GLN A 65 0.57 11.18 2.44
C GLN A 65 1.84 12.03 2.32
N ARG A 66 1.66 13.34 2.14
CA ARG A 66 2.74 14.33 2.19
C ARG A 66 2.60 15.20 3.42
N TYR A 67 3.68 15.29 4.18
CA TYR A 67 3.82 16.10 5.37
C TYR A 67 4.71 17.30 5.11
N SER A 68 4.35 18.43 5.72
CA SER A 68 5.26 19.56 5.94
C SER A 68 5.26 19.90 7.41
N ASN A 69 6.44 19.91 8.04
CA ASN A 69 6.60 20.21 9.46
C ASN A 69 5.64 19.38 10.34
N SER A 70 5.64 18.06 10.10
CA SER A 70 4.80 17.05 10.77
C SER A 70 3.28 17.23 10.61
N LYS A 71 2.83 18.06 9.67
CA LYS A 71 1.41 18.22 9.33
C LYS A 71 1.13 17.68 7.94
N ILE A 72 0.07 16.88 7.80
CA ILE A 72 -0.40 16.44 6.48
C ILE A 72 -0.81 17.67 5.68
N THR A 73 -0.23 17.80 4.50
CA THR A 73 -0.52 18.86 3.53
C THR A 73 -1.25 18.33 2.30
N PHE A 74 -1.08 17.05 2.00
CA PHE A 74 -1.75 16.36 0.90
C PHE A 74 -1.88 14.88 1.25
N TYR A 75 -2.94 14.23 0.77
CA TYR A 75 -3.07 12.77 0.77
C TYR A 75 -3.92 12.32 -0.41
N THR A 76 -3.67 11.13 -0.90
CA THR A 76 -4.53 10.45 -1.87
C THR A 76 -4.45 8.94 -1.68
N ASP A 77 -5.52 8.24 -2.04
CA ASP A 77 -5.52 6.78 -2.06
C ASP A 77 -4.97 6.28 -3.40
N PHE A 78 -4.33 5.12 -3.40
CA PHE A 78 -3.80 4.47 -4.60
C PHE A 78 -4.23 3.01 -4.67
N ARG A 79 -4.24 2.48 -5.89
CA ARG A 79 -4.28 1.04 -6.17
C ARG A 79 -2.87 0.58 -6.46
N TRP A 80 -2.56 -0.68 -6.14
CA TRP A 80 -1.28 -1.26 -6.50
C TRP A 80 -1.43 -2.68 -7.05
N SER A 81 -0.47 -3.09 -7.87
CA SER A 81 -0.35 -4.45 -8.39
C SER A 81 1.12 -4.84 -8.46
N GLU A 82 1.38 -6.14 -8.40
CA GLU A 82 2.71 -6.73 -8.51
C GLU A 82 2.76 -7.64 -9.75
N ASP A 83 3.88 -7.59 -10.47
CA ASP A 83 4.21 -8.46 -11.60
C ASP A 83 5.73 -8.73 -11.59
N ASP A 84 6.13 -9.97 -11.31
CA ASP A 84 7.53 -10.42 -11.26
C ASP A 84 8.47 -9.54 -10.39
N GLY A 85 8.01 -9.13 -9.20
CA GLY A 85 8.72 -8.29 -8.23
C GLY A 85 8.69 -6.79 -8.56
N VAL A 86 7.96 -6.41 -9.61
CA VAL A 86 7.78 -5.03 -10.06
C VAL A 86 6.40 -4.55 -9.64
N TYR A 87 6.35 -3.47 -8.87
CA TYR A 87 5.12 -2.92 -8.33
C TYR A 87 4.69 -1.68 -9.12
N THR A 88 3.43 -1.66 -9.53
CA THR A 88 2.80 -0.49 -10.16
C THR A 88 1.86 0.16 -9.17
N ILE A 89 2.04 1.46 -8.90
CA ILE A 89 1.23 2.28 -8.00
C ILE A 89 0.44 3.27 -8.86
N ILE A 90 -0.89 3.21 -8.78
CA ILE A 90 -1.81 4.05 -9.55
C ILE A 90 -2.57 4.95 -8.57
N TYR A 91 -2.31 6.25 -8.63
CA TYR A 91 -2.91 7.22 -7.73
C TYR A 91 -4.34 7.58 -8.18
N SER A 92 -5.22 7.82 -7.22
CA SER A 92 -6.58 8.28 -7.52
C SER A 92 -6.63 9.76 -7.90
N ASP A 93 -5.60 10.52 -7.56
CA ASP A 93 -5.48 11.95 -7.81
C ASP A 93 -4.42 12.23 -8.89
N THR A 94 -4.74 13.11 -9.84
CA THR A 94 -3.89 13.48 -10.98
C THR A 94 -2.72 14.41 -10.62
N GLU A 95 -2.66 14.96 -9.40
CA GLU A 95 -1.52 15.75 -8.93
C GLU A 95 -0.24 14.91 -8.82
N ILE A 96 -0.38 13.59 -8.69
CA ILE A 96 0.71 12.64 -8.56
C ILE A 96 0.69 11.70 -9.76
N ASN A 97 1.86 11.49 -10.36
CA ASN A 97 1.99 10.54 -11.46
C ASN A 97 2.09 9.11 -10.90
N ASP A 98 1.41 8.20 -11.58
CA ASP A 98 1.60 6.76 -11.39
C ASP A 98 3.07 6.39 -11.53
N VAL A 99 3.49 5.35 -10.80
CA VAL A 99 4.89 4.99 -10.70
C VAL A 99 5.08 3.48 -10.66
N THR A 100 6.20 3.03 -11.20
CA THR A 100 6.68 1.66 -11.10
C THR A 100 7.91 1.62 -10.21
N VAL A 101 7.95 0.69 -9.26
CA VAL A 101 9.03 0.51 -8.30
C VAL A 101 9.41 -0.96 -8.16
N ASN A 102 10.66 -1.19 -7.81
CA ASN A 102 11.23 -2.51 -7.52
C ASN A 102 11.50 -2.61 -6.02
N LEU A 103 11.07 -3.70 -5.40
CA LEU A 103 11.38 -3.98 -4.00
C LEU A 103 12.79 -4.58 -3.87
N GLN A 104 13.62 -3.96 -3.03
CA GLN A 104 14.96 -4.43 -2.71
C GLN A 104 15.00 -4.92 -1.25
N GLU A 105 14.56 -6.16 -1.04
CA GLU A 105 14.44 -6.80 0.28
C GLU A 105 15.79 -7.04 0.98
N THR A 106 16.89 -7.12 0.24
CA THR A 106 18.20 -7.44 0.82
C THR A 106 18.90 -6.25 1.47
N ASN A 107 18.32 -5.05 1.40
CA ASN A 107 18.86 -3.87 2.05
C ASN A 107 18.38 -3.77 3.51
N ASP A 108 19.16 -3.10 4.35
CA ASP A 108 18.80 -2.79 5.74
C ASP A 108 18.95 -1.28 5.96
N PRO A 109 17.85 -0.51 6.00
CA PRO A 109 16.44 -0.92 5.77
C PRO A 109 16.13 -1.29 4.30
N GLU A 110 15.04 -2.03 4.08
CA GLU A 110 14.53 -2.35 2.74
C GLU A 110 14.19 -1.08 1.95
N ILE A 111 14.28 -1.15 0.61
CA ILE A 111 14.11 0.00 -0.28
C ILE A 111 13.09 -0.31 -1.39
N LEU A 112 12.20 0.64 -1.69
CA LEU A 112 11.53 0.76 -2.98
C LEU A 112 12.38 1.65 -3.89
N ALA A 113 12.76 1.14 -5.05
CA ALA A 113 13.60 1.85 -6.01
C ALA A 113 12.90 2.02 -7.37
N LEU A 114 13.11 3.17 -8.00
CA LEU A 114 12.74 3.39 -9.41
C LEU A 114 13.63 2.53 -10.34
N ASP A 115 13.20 2.37 -11.60
CA ASP A 115 13.93 1.57 -12.60
C ASP A 115 15.38 2.03 -12.86
N ASN A 116 15.67 3.30 -12.58
CA ASN A 116 17.02 3.88 -12.68
C ASN A 116 17.87 3.68 -11.40
N GLY A 117 17.36 2.94 -10.41
CA GLY A 117 18.01 2.67 -9.13
C GLY A 117 17.89 3.81 -8.10
N VAL A 118 17.18 4.90 -8.39
CA VAL A 118 16.95 5.97 -7.43
C VAL A 118 16.01 5.46 -6.33
N VAL A 119 16.39 5.72 -5.07
CA VAL A 119 15.56 5.42 -3.90
C VAL A 119 14.26 6.21 -3.99
N TYR A 120 13.15 5.50 -4.05
CA TYR A 120 11.81 6.08 -4.04
C TYR A 120 11.31 6.24 -2.60
N ALA A 121 11.41 5.18 -1.80
CA ALA A 121 11.05 5.18 -0.39
C ALA A 121 11.81 4.08 0.36
N VAL A 122 11.89 4.22 1.69
CA VAL A 122 12.56 3.30 2.60
C VAL A 122 11.55 2.75 3.59
N ARG A 123 11.69 1.47 3.97
CA ARG A 123 10.79 0.85 4.95
C ARG A 123 10.91 1.50 6.33
N GLU A 124 9.76 1.72 6.98
CA GLU A 124 9.68 2.14 8.40
C GLU A 124 9.80 0.97 9.38
#